data_AF-A0A9D6QT64-F1
#
_entry.id   AF-A0A9D6QT64-F1
#
_cell.length_a   1.000
_cell.length_b   1.000
_cell.length_c   1.000
_cell.angle_alpha   90.00
_cell.angle_beta   90.00
_cell.angle_gamma   90.00
#
_symmetry.space_group_name_H-M   'P 1'
#
loop_
_entity.id
_entity.type
_entity.pdbx_description
1 polymer ?
#
loop_
_entity_poly.entity_id
_entity_poly.type
_entity_poly.pdbx_seq_one_letter_code
_entity_poly.pdbx_strand_id
1 'polypeptide(L)'
;MSETLIGVIVGGVIASITTIASLIINDRRWRREMRHEYLKGERQRFEKMYSTTLDQLGGAMRKQSYPTQMYTDFMILMPKNIHECFKQWLDEKDKNEDKRSFKYFELSALMKSHLAEIDEQIKNF
;
A
#
# COMPACT_ATOMS: atom_id res chain seq x y z
N MET A 1 -25.88 -55.76 -11.77
CA MET A 1 -25.75 -55.36 -10.36
C MET A 1 -24.33 -54.91 -10.00
N SER A 2 -23.27 -55.64 -10.41
CA SER A 2 -21.86 -55.24 -10.20
C SER A 2 -21.50 -53.89 -10.84
N GLU A 3 -21.90 -53.66 -12.10
CA GLU A 3 -21.59 -52.42 -12.84
C GLU A 3 -22.20 -51.17 -12.20
N THR A 4 -23.41 -51.29 -11.64
CA THR A 4 -24.11 -50.19 -10.96
C THR A 4 -23.38 -49.81 -9.67
N LEU A 5 -22.85 -50.80 -8.93
CA LEU A 5 -22.09 -50.58 -7.70
C LEU A 5 -20.74 -49.88 -7.99
N ILE A 6 -20.05 -50.29 -9.06
CA ILE A 6 -18.80 -49.67 -9.52
C ILE A 6 -19.04 -48.21 -9.94
N GLY A 7 -20.13 -47.93 -10.66
CA GLY A 7 -20.50 -46.56 -11.05
C GLY A 7 -20.74 -45.64 -9.85
N VAL A 8 -21.37 -46.13 -8.79
CA VAL A 8 -21.61 -45.35 -7.55
C VAL A 8 -20.29 -45.09 -6.79
N ILE A 9 -19.41 -46.08 -6.70
CA ILE A 9 -18.10 -45.92 -6.04
C ILE A 9 -17.23 -44.92 -6.81
N VAL A 10 -17.14 -45.04 -8.14
CA VAL A 10 -16.39 -44.12 -8.98
C VAL A 10 -16.98 -42.70 -8.91
N GLY A 11 -18.31 -42.57 -8.97
CA GLY A 11 -18.99 -41.29 -8.81
C GLY A 11 -18.73 -40.63 -7.45
N GLY A 12 -18.77 -41.42 -6.37
CA GLY A 12 -18.45 -40.95 -5.02
C GLY A 12 -17.01 -40.46 -4.88
N VAL A 13 -16.04 -41.23 -5.41
CA VAL A 13 -14.62 -40.85 -5.38
C VAL A 13 -14.36 -39.58 -6.20
N ILE A 14 -14.93 -39.47 -7.41
CA ILE A 14 -14.79 -38.28 -8.26
C ILE A 14 -15.41 -37.07 -7.57
N ALA A 15 -16.60 -37.21 -6.97
CA ALA A 15 -17.26 -36.13 -6.26
C ALA A 15 -16.42 -35.63 -5.06
N SER A 16 -15.84 -36.54 -4.28
CA SER A 16 -14.96 -36.18 -3.16
C SER A 16 -13.70 -35.44 -3.63
N ILE A 17 -13.01 -35.95 -4.66
CA ILE A 17 -11.80 -35.32 -5.21
C ILE A 17 -12.14 -33.93 -5.78
N THR A 18 -13.23 -33.83 -6.55
CA THR A 18 -13.65 -32.57 -7.18
C THR A 18 -14.00 -31.52 -6.12
N THR A 19 -14.66 -31.92 -5.04
CA THR A 19 -15.02 -31.03 -3.93
C THR A 19 -13.76 -30.48 -3.23
N ILE A 20 -12.81 -31.36 -2.91
CA ILE A 20 -11.55 -30.96 -2.28
C ILE A 20 -10.73 -30.05 -3.21
N ALA A 21 -10.61 -30.41 -4.48
CA ALA A 21 -9.88 -29.62 -5.47
C ALA A 21 -10.52 -28.22 -5.63
N SER A 22 -11.85 -28.14 -5.72
CA SER A 22 -12.58 -26.88 -5.82
C SER A 22 -12.36 -26.00 -4.59
N LEU A 23 -12.35 -26.58 -3.40
CA LEU A 23 -12.13 -25.86 -2.14
C LEU A 23 -10.71 -25.25 -2.09
N ILE A 24 -9.70 -26.01 -2.50
CA ILE A 24 -8.31 -25.52 -2.56
C ILE A 24 -8.15 -24.40 -3.58
N ILE A 25 -8.76 -24.53 -4.76
CA ILE A 25 -8.70 -23.50 -5.81
C ILE A 25 -9.40 -22.22 -5.34
N ASN A 26 -10.57 -22.34 -4.71
CA ASN A 26 -11.31 -21.21 -4.20
C ASN A 26 -10.56 -20.51 -3.05
N ASP A 27 -9.97 -21.23 -2.10
CA ASP A 27 -9.17 -20.61 -1.03
C ASP A 27 -7.97 -19.85 -1.61
N ARG A 28 -7.26 -20.44 -2.59
CA ARG A 28 -6.15 -19.76 -3.26
C ARG A 28 -6.57 -18.51 -4.01
N ARG A 29 -7.70 -18.58 -4.72
CA ARG A 29 -8.27 -17.43 -5.44
C ARG A 29 -8.68 -16.33 -4.45
N TRP A 30 -9.38 -16.69 -3.39
CA TRP A 30 -9.81 -15.77 -2.35
C TRP A 30 -8.63 -15.06 -1.68
N ARG A 31 -7.57 -15.79 -1.31
CA ARG A 31 -6.35 -15.18 -0.73
C ARG A 31 -5.69 -14.18 -1.69
N ARG A 32 -5.70 -14.47 -2.99
CA ARG A 32 -5.17 -13.54 -4.02
C ARG A 32 -6.04 -12.29 -4.13
N GLU A 33 -7.35 -12.46 -4.23
CA GLU A 33 -8.31 -11.35 -4.29
C GLU A 33 -8.20 -10.46 -3.06
N MET A 34 -8.18 -11.03 -1.84
CA MET A 34 -8.00 -10.30 -0.59
C MET A 34 -6.69 -9.51 -0.53
N ARG A 35 -5.59 -10.09 -1.04
CA ARG A 35 -4.30 -9.40 -1.07
C ARG A 35 -4.32 -8.22 -2.04
N HIS A 36 -4.92 -8.40 -3.20
CA HIS A 36 -5.07 -7.34 -4.19
C HIS A 36 -6.00 -6.21 -3.69
N GLU A 37 -7.11 -6.54 -3.02
CA GLU A 37 -7.98 -5.57 -2.35
C GLU A 37 -7.26 -4.81 -1.24
N TYR A 38 -6.48 -5.51 -0.42
CA TYR A 38 -5.66 -4.89 0.62
C TYR A 38 -4.68 -3.86 0.03
N LEU A 39 -3.93 -4.23 -1.02
CA LEU A 39 -2.98 -3.33 -1.67
C LEU A 39 -3.68 -2.10 -2.28
N LYS A 40 -4.85 -2.28 -2.90
CA LYS A 40 -5.65 -1.16 -3.41
C LYS A 40 -6.11 -0.23 -2.28
N GLY A 41 -6.59 -0.79 -1.17
CA GLY A 41 -6.99 -0.02 0.00
C GLY A 41 -5.83 0.75 0.61
N GLU A 42 -4.65 0.12 0.70
CA GLU A 42 -3.43 0.75 1.20
C GLU A 42 -2.96 1.90 0.28
N ARG A 43 -2.96 1.69 -1.04
CA ARG A 43 -2.67 2.72 -2.04
C ARG A 43 -3.58 3.93 -1.88
N GLN A 44 -4.89 3.71 -1.75
CA GLN A 44 -5.87 4.79 -1.55
C GLN A 44 -5.66 5.52 -0.22
N ARG A 45 -5.37 4.79 0.86
CA ARG A 45 -5.05 5.37 2.17
C ARG A 45 -3.84 6.30 2.08
N PHE A 46 -2.75 5.83 1.47
CA PHE A 46 -1.54 6.63 1.30
C PHE A 46 -1.76 7.82 0.37
N GLU A 47 -2.48 7.66 -0.74
CA GLU A 47 -2.76 8.77 -1.65
C GLU A 47 -3.52 9.90 -0.95
N LYS A 48 -4.57 9.56 -0.18
CA LYS A 48 -5.34 10.55 0.58
C LYS A 48 -4.47 11.26 1.62
N MET A 49 -3.65 10.50 2.36
CA MET A 49 -2.73 11.05 3.35
C MET A 49 -1.72 11.99 2.69
N TYR A 50 -1.04 11.54 1.63
CA TYR A 50 -0.02 12.33 0.92
C TYR A 50 -0.61 13.60 0.30
N SER A 51 -1.79 13.53 -0.32
CA SER A 51 -2.46 14.71 -0.86
C SER A 51 -2.72 15.74 0.24
N THR A 52 -3.29 15.31 1.37
CA THR A 52 -3.59 16.19 2.51
C THR A 52 -2.32 16.79 3.10
N THR A 53 -1.27 15.98 3.26
CA THR A 53 0.02 16.42 3.79
C THR A 53 0.69 17.43 2.85
N LEU A 54 0.72 17.16 1.53
CA LEU A 54 1.38 18.03 0.55
C LEU A 54 0.72 19.39 0.41
N ASP A 55 -0.62 19.45 0.50
CA ASP A 55 -1.38 20.70 0.47
C ASP A 55 -0.99 21.64 1.63
N GLN A 56 -0.73 21.06 2.80
CA GLN A 56 -0.36 21.81 4.00
C GLN A 56 1.16 22.05 4.08
N LEU A 57 1.97 21.15 3.53
CA LEU A 57 3.42 21.13 3.70
C LEU A 57 4.09 22.38 3.13
N GLY A 58 3.68 22.85 1.95
CA GLY A 58 4.25 24.05 1.35
C GLY A 58 4.08 25.29 2.24
N GLY A 59 2.89 25.45 2.83
CA GLY A 59 2.62 26.51 3.79
C GLY A 59 3.41 26.36 5.09
N ALA A 60 3.49 25.13 5.62
CA ALA A 60 4.25 24.82 6.82
C ALA A 60 5.75 25.09 6.67
N MET A 61 6.35 24.72 5.53
CA MET A 61 7.75 24.98 5.22
C MET A 61 8.05 26.47 5.07
N ARG A 62 7.14 27.25 4.48
CA ARG A 62 7.30 28.72 4.36
C ARG A 62 7.25 29.40 5.73
N LYS A 63 6.32 28.99 6.59
CA LYS A 63 6.13 29.54 7.94
C LYS A 63 7.07 28.94 8.98
N GLN A 64 7.83 27.89 8.63
CA GLN A 64 8.63 27.07 9.54
C GLN A 64 7.83 26.56 10.75
N SER A 65 6.53 26.37 10.58
CA SER A 65 5.62 25.94 11.64
C SER A 65 4.84 24.74 11.15
N TYR A 66 5.06 23.59 11.79
CA TYR A 66 4.47 22.32 11.43
C TYR A 66 3.40 21.97 12.47
N PRO A 67 2.13 21.79 12.06
CA PRO A 67 1.10 21.32 12.96
C PRO A 67 1.49 19.99 13.60
N THR A 68 1.16 19.79 14.88
CA THR A 68 1.45 18.55 15.61
C THR A 68 0.93 17.31 14.89
N GLN A 69 -0.22 17.42 14.23
CA GLN A 69 -0.78 16.34 13.42
C GLN A 69 0.17 15.96 12.27
N MET A 70 0.62 16.94 11.48
CA MET A 70 1.55 16.71 10.37
C MET A 70 2.86 16.10 10.86
N TYR A 71 3.41 16.62 11.96
CA TYR A 71 4.63 16.07 12.56
C TYR A 71 4.44 14.60 12.95
N THR A 72 3.34 14.27 13.62
CA THR A 72 2.99 12.90 14.01
C THR A 72 2.85 11.99 12.78
N ASP A 73 2.16 12.46 11.74
CA ASP A 73 1.98 11.70 10.50
C ASP A 73 3.34 11.36 9.87
N PHE A 74 4.26 12.33 9.76
CA PHE A 74 5.62 12.10 9.25
C PHE A 74 6.47 11.18 10.12
N MET A 75 6.27 11.20 11.43
CA MET A 75 7.12 10.44 12.36
C MET A 75 6.63 9.01 12.58
N ILE A 76 5.33 8.75 12.43
CA ILE A 76 4.72 7.46 12.78
C ILE A 76 4.12 6.74 11.58
N LEU A 77 3.43 7.46 10.69
CA LEU A 77 2.61 6.85 9.64
C LEU A 77 3.31 6.80 8.27
N MET A 78 4.24 7.71 8.02
CA MET A 78 4.95 7.77 6.75
C MET A 78 6.00 6.65 6.63
N PRO A 79 6.20 6.13 5.41
CA PRO A 79 7.33 5.24 5.11
C PRO A 79 8.68 5.85 5.51
N LYS A 80 9.63 4.97 5.86
CA LYS A 80 10.92 5.32 6.44
C LYS A 80 11.71 6.34 5.62
N ASN A 81 11.74 6.19 4.29
CA ASN A 81 12.43 7.11 3.38
C ASN A 81 11.86 8.54 3.44
N ILE A 82 10.53 8.69 3.50
CA ILE A 82 9.84 9.98 3.58
C ILE A 82 10.06 10.60 4.97
N HIS A 83 9.95 9.79 6.03
CA HIS A 83 10.26 10.20 7.40
C HIS A 83 11.69 10.74 7.54
N GLU A 84 12.68 10.01 7.03
CA GLU A 84 14.09 10.40 7.12
C GLU A 84 14.37 11.69 6.35
N CYS A 85 13.82 11.84 5.14
CA CYS A 85 13.93 13.06 4.36
C CYS A 85 13.32 14.27 5.11
N PHE A 86 12.15 14.09 5.74
CA PHE A 86 11.52 15.15 6.52
C PHE A 86 12.32 15.49 7.78
N LYS A 87 12.88 14.49 8.47
CA LYS A 87 13.74 14.69 9.64
C LYS A 87 15.00 15.48 9.28
N GLN A 88 15.67 15.12 8.19
CA GLN A 88 16.83 15.88 7.69
C GLN A 88 16.47 17.34 7.41
N TRP A 89 15.30 17.58 6.82
CA TRP A 89 14.80 18.93 6.60
C TRP A 89 14.53 19.73 7.89
N LEU A 90 14.09 19.06 8.95
CA LEU A 90 13.90 19.70 10.25
C LEU A 90 15.24 20.12 10.87
N ASP A 91 16.25 19.26 10.78
CA ASP A 91 17.60 19.46 11.35
C ASP A 91 18.45 20.49 10.57
N GLU A 92 18.07 20.81 9.33
CA GLU A 92 18.80 21.77 8.50
C GLU A 92 18.71 23.21 9.04
N LYS A 93 19.86 23.83 9.35
CA LYS A 93 19.91 25.17 9.97
C LYS A 93 19.66 26.32 8.99
N ASP A 94 19.95 26.11 7.71
CA ASP A 94 19.84 27.14 6.68
C ASP A 94 18.73 26.79 5.67
N LYS A 95 17.59 27.45 5.83
CA LYS A 95 16.34 27.15 5.09
C LYS A 95 16.01 28.25 4.09
N ASN A 96 16.92 28.47 3.12
CA ASN A 96 16.66 29.37 1.99
C ASN A 96 15.43 28.89 1.16
N GLU A 97 14.82 29.80 0.41
CA GLU A 97 13.69 29.53 -0.49
C GLU A 97 13.98 28.45 -1.52
N ASP A 98 15.16 28.46 -2.16
CA ASP A 98 15.54 27.43 -3.13
C ASP A 98 15.62 26.04 -2.49
N LYS A 99 16.21 25.95 -1.28
CA LYS A 99 16.28 24.71 -0.51
C LYS A 99 14.91 24.22 -0.07
N ARG A 100 14.00 25.13 0.31
CA ARG A 100 12.60 24.80 0.63
C ARG A 100 11.89 24.19 -0.56
N SER A 101 11.98 24.84 -1.72
CA SER A 101 11.36 24.37 -2.95
C SER A 101 11.93 23.02 -3.38
N PHE A 102 13.24 22.85 -3.29
CA PHE A 102 13.91 21.58 -3.58
C PHE A 102 13.47 20.46 -2.63
N LYS A 103 13.44 20.72 -1.31
CA LYS A 103 13.02 19.73 -0.32
C LYS A 103 11.54 19.38 -0.39
N TYR A 104 10.69 20.35 -0.72
CA TYR A 104 9.29 20.09 -1.03
C TYR A 104 9.16 19.15 -2.24
N PHE A 105 9.90 19.42 -3.31
CA PHE A 105 9.93 18.56 -4.49
C PHE A 105 10.43 17.16 -4.14
N GLU A 106 11.53 17.03 -3.40
CA GLU A 106 12.10 15.76 -2.98
C GLU A 106 11.09 14.91 -2.18
N LEU A 107 10.42 15.50 -1.18
CA LEU A 107 9.38 14.82 -0.41
C LEU A 107 8.19 14.42 -1.28
N SER A 108 7.74 15.30 -2.19
CA SER A 108 6.65 14.99 -3.11
C SER A 108 7.02 13.83 -4.05
N ALA A 109 8.26 13.79 -4.52
CA ALA A 109 8.77 12.74 -5.38
C ALA A 109 8.80 11.40 -4.62
N LEU A 110 9.35 11.37 -3.40
CA LEU A 110 9.37 10.17 -2.56
C LEU A 110 7.95 9.62 -2.27
N MET A 111 7.00 10.51 -1.97
CA MET A 111 5.59 10.13 -1.78
C MET A 111 4.99 9.52 -3.05
N LYS A 112 5.24 10.11 -4.22
CA LYS A 112 4.75 9.60 -5.51
C LYS A 112 5.44 8.29 -5.93
N SER A 113 6.75 8.17 -5.69
CA SER A 113 7.51 6.95 -5.93
C SER A 113 6.99 5.79 -5.08
N HIS A 114 6.71 6.03 -3.80
CA HIS A 114 6.12 5.00 -2.95
C HIS A 114 4.74 4.55 -3.44
N LEU A 115 3.89 5.46 -3.93
CA LEU A 115 2.62 5.07 -4.57
C LEU A 115 2.85 4.23 -5.85
N ALA A 116 3.86 4.59 -6.65
CA ALA A 116 4.21 3.84 -7.84
C ALA A 116 4.70 2.42 -7.51
N GLU A 117 5.47 2.25 -6.44
CA GLU A 117 5.89 0.92 -5.93
C GLU A 117 4.68 0.06 -5.54
N ILE A 118 3.67 0.65 -4.89
CA ILE A 118 2.42 -0.07 -4.58
C ILE A 118 1.65 -0.41 -5.86
N ASP A 119 1.58 0.52 -6.83
CA ASP A 119 0.93 0.27 -8.11
C ASP A 119 1.63 -0.86 -8.90
N GLU A 120 2.95 -0.95 -8.85
CA GLU A 120 3.71 -2.07 -9.42
C GLU A 120 3.39 -3.39 -8.70
N GLN A 121 3.30 -3.39 -7.37
CA GLN A 121 2.87 -4.58 -6.63
C GLN A 121 1.46 -5.00 -7.06
N ILE A 122 0.53 -4.07 -7.22
CA ILE A 122 -0.84 -4.35 -7.69
C ILE A 122 -0.83 -4.96 -9.10
N LYS A 123 -0.01 -4.44 -10.03
CA LYS A 123 0.09 -4.96 -11.41
C LYS A 123 0.71 -6.35 -11.50
N ASN A 124 1.61 -6.67 -10.56
CA ASN A 124 2.31 -7.94 -10.52
C ASN A 124 1.51 -9.04 -9.77
N PHE A 125 0.26 -8.76 -9.37
CA PHE A 125 -0.69 -9.70 -8.77
C PHE A 125 -1.75 -10.19 -9.77
#